data_AF-A0A7C1SDY3-F1
#
_entry.id   AF-A0A7C1SDY3-F1
#
_cell.length_a   1.000
_cell.length_b   1.000
_cell.length_c   1.000
_cell.angle_alpha   90.00
_cell.angle_beta   90.00
_cell.angle_gamma   90.00
#
_symmetry.space_group_name_H-M   'P 1'
#
loop_
_entity.id
_entity.type
_entity.pdbx_description
1 polymer ?
#
loop_
_entity_poly.entity_id
_entity_poly.type
_entity_poly.pdbx_seq_one_letter_code
_entity_poly.pdbx_strand_id
1 'polypeptide(L)' 'MKLPIIVVKLLVLGALFIISNHNIHLLVPEERQVFYDSYTGWLENLFDQSADVTGYVVKFEWLPKNFESSG' A
#
# COMPACT_ATOMS: atom_id res chain seq x y z
N MET A 1 20.52 4.60 -6.63
CA MET A 1 19.68 3.56 -6.00
C MET A 1 18.96 4.15 -4.79
N LYS A 2 17.79 4.78 -4.99
CA LYS A 2 17.02 5.47 -3.92
C LYS A 2 15.67 4.78 -3.62
N LEU A 3 15.20 3.98 -4.57
CA LEU A 3 13.96 3.21 -4.46
C LEU A 3 13.86 2.39 -3.16
N PRO A 4 14.87 1.59 -2.74
CA PRO A 4 14.73 0.81 -1.50
C PRO A 4 14.58 1.70 -0.26
N ILE A 5 15.22 2.89 -0.24
CA ILE A 5 15.10 3.86 0.86
C ILE A 5 13.67 4.42 0.92
N ILE A 6 13.06 4.70 -0.23
CA ILE A 6 11.68 5.19 -0.30
C ILE A 6 10.71 4.11 0.20
N VAL A 7 10.89 2.86 -0.22
CA VAL A 7 10.07 1.72 0.24
C VAL A 7 10.19 1.55 1.74
N VAL A 8 11.41 1.54 2.30
CA VAL A 8 11.61 1.43 3.75
C VAL A 8 10.91 2.57 4.50
N LYS A 9 11.01 3.82 4.02
CA LYS A 9 10.31 4.95 4.64
C LYS A 9 8.79 4.78 4.62
N LEU A 10 8.22 4.32 3.51
CA LEU A 10 6.79 4.06 3.40
C LEU A 10 6.34 2.98 4.38
N LEU A 11 7.09 1.88 4.50
CA LEU A 11 6.82 0.81 5.46
C LEU A 11 6.87 1.31 6.92
N VAL A 12 7.89 2.11 7.26
CA VAL A 12 8.01 2.72 8.60
C VAL A 12 6.84 3.65 8.89
N LEU A 13 6.45 4.49 7.92
CA LEU A 13 5.30 5.39 8.08
C LEU A 13 3.99 4.61 8.27
N GLY A 14 3.79 3.52 7.52
CA GLY A 14 2.64 2.63 7.68
C GLY A 14 2.58 2.02 9.09
N ALA A 15 3.71 1.52 9.59
CA ALA A 15 3.81 1.00 10.95
C ALA A 15 3.45 2.05 12.00
N LEU A 16 4.00 3.27 11.89
CA LEU A 16 3.72 4.38 12.80
C LEU A 16 2.23 4.80 12.76
N PHE A 17 1.63 4.81 11.57
CA PHE A 17 0.22 5.15 11.40
C PHE A 17 -0.71 4.15 12.10
N ILE A 18 -0.43 2.85 11.96
CA ILE A 18 -1.20 1.79 12.62
C ILE A 18 -1.05 1.87 14.13
N ILE A 19 0.18 2.02 14.63
CA ILE A 19 0.45 2.19 16.07
C ILE A 19 -0.31 3.39 16.62
N SER A 20 -0.30 4.52 15.90
CA SER A 20 -0.98 5.75 16.33
C SER A 20 -2.50 5.63 16.30
N ASN A 21 -3.09 4.98 15.30
CA ASN A 21 -4.56 4.88 15.19
C ASN A 21 -5.16 3.91 16.20
N HIS A 22 -4.46 2.82 16.48
CA HIS A 22 -4.93 1.79 17.40
C HIS A 22 -4.40 1.96 18.83
N ASN A 23 -3.62 3.02 19.10
CA ASN A 23 -2.94 3.27 20.38
C ASN A 23 -2.16 2.05 20.90
N ILE A 24 -1.44 1.37 20.00
CA ILE A 24 -0.78 0.10 20.32
C ILE A 24 0.50 0.34 21.12
N HIS A 25 0.60 -0.34 22.26
CA HIS A 25 1.79 -0.45 23.07
C HIS A 25 2.53 -1.74 22.73
N LEU A 26 3.56 -1.64 21.88
CA LEU A 26 4.37 -2.80 21.44
C LEU A 26 5.10 -3.56 22.57
N LEU A 27 5.17 -2.98 23.77
CA LEU A 27 5.72 -3.64 24.95
C LEU A 27 4.75 -4.67 25.56
N VAL A 28 3.44 -4.54 25.29
CA VAL A 28 2.40 -5.45 25.76
C VAL A 28 2.29 -6.63 24.78
N PRO A 29 2.52 -7.87 25.22
CA PRO A 29 2.55 -9.03 24.31
C PRO A 29 1.27 -9.24 23.51
N GLU A 30 0.11 -8.99 24.12
CA GLU A 30 -1.21 -9.16 23.49
C GLU A 30 -1.43 -8.13 22.37
N GLU A 31 -1.03 -6.88 22.61
CA GLU A 31 -1.17 -5.80 21.62
C GLU A 31 -0.19 -5.95 20.45
N ARG A 32 0.92 -6.67 20.63
CA ARG A 32 1.80 -7.02 19.50
C ARG A 32 1.09 -7.87 18.47
N GLN A 33 0.23 -8.81 18.89
CA GLN A 33 -0.52 -9.63 17.94
C GLN A 33 -1.45 -8.75 17.10
N VAL A 34 -2.16 -7.82 17.75
CA VAL A 34 -3.01 -6.83 17.08
C VAL A 34 -2.23 -6.00 16.06
N PHE A 35 -1.00 -5.59 16.40
CA PHE A 35 -0.12 -4.91 15.46
C PHE A 35 0.24 -5.79 14.26
N TYR A 36 0.66 -7.04 14.48
CA TYR A 36 1.02 -7.94 13.40
C TYR A 36 -0.15 -8.19 12.44
N ASP A 37 -1.34 -8.46 12.97
CA ASP A 37 -2.53 -8.71 12.16
C ASP A 37 -2.92 -7.45 11.36
N SER A 38 -2.88 -6.28 12.00
CA SER A 38 -3.19 -5.01 11.34
C SER A 38 -2.15 -4.62 10.29
N TYR A 39 -0.87 -4.82 10.59
CA TYR A 39 0.23 -4.44 9.70
C TYR A 39 0.31 -5.37 8.48
N THR A 40 0.12 -6.67 8.67
CA THR A 40 0.06 -7.64 7.55
C THR A 40 -1.15 -7.39 6.66
N GLY A 41 -2.34 -7.19 7.24
CA GLY A 41 -3.53 -6.83 6.46
C GLY A 41 -3.40 -5.50 5.72
N TRP A 42 -2.72 -4.51 6.31
CA TRP A 42 -2.41 -3.26 5.61
C TRP A 42 -1.46 -3.48 4.42
N LEU A 43 -0.44 -4.33 4.57
CA LEU A 43 0.47 -4.67 3.48
C LEU A 43 -0.24 -5.38 2.32
N GLU A 44 -1.07 -6.38 2.63
CA GLU A 44 -1.87 -7.09 1.62
C GLU A 44 -2.74 -6.12 0.82
N ASN A 45 -3.50 -5.25 1.51
CA ASN A 45 -4.31 -4.22 0.88
C ASN A 45 -3.49 -3.26 0.00
N LEU A 46 -2.28 -2.89 0.44
CA LEU A 46 -1.39 -2.01 -0.31
C LEU A 46 -0.91 -2.68 -1.60
N PHE A 47 -0.59 -3.98 -1.56
CA PHE A 47 -0.22 -4.74 -2.74
C PHE A 47 -1.40 -4.90 -3.71
N ASP A 48 -2.58 -5.25 -3.22
CA ASP A 48 -3.79 -5.41 -4.05
C ASP A 48 -4.12 -4.09 -4.78
N GLN A 49 -4.14 -2.97 -4.06
CA GLN A 49 -4.37 -1.65 -4.66
C GLN A 49 -3.28 -1.25 -5.66
N SER A 50 -2.02 -1.60 -5.38
CA SER A 50 -0.92 -1.29 -6.31
C SER A 50 -1.02 -2.08 -7.61
N ALA A 51 -1.52 -3.33 -7.55
CA ALA A 51 -1.78 -4.15 -8.72
C ALA A 51 -2.94 -3.57 -9.55
N ASP A 52 -4.01 -3.12 -8.89
CA ASP A 52 -5.15 -2.47 -9.57
C ASP A 52 -4.75 -1.16 -10.25
N VAL A 53 -4.02 -0.29 -9.55
CA VAL A 53 -3.55 1.00 -10.10
C VAL A 53 -2.60 0.76 -11.27
N THR A 54 -1.65 -0.17 -11.14
CA THR A 54 -0.72 -0.50 -12.22
C THR A 54 -1.45 -1.12 -13.40
N GLY A 55 -2.41 -2.02 -13.14
CA GLY A 55 -3.28 -2.60 -14.16
C GLY A 55 -4.10 -1.54 -14.90
N TYR A 56 -4.61 -0.54 -14.18
CA TYR A 56 -5.30 0.61 -14.77
C TYR A 56 -4.37 1.45 -15.65
N VAL A 57 -3.19 1.83 -15.15
CA VAL A 57 -2.21 2.62 -15.92
C VAL A 57 -1.75 1.88 -17.18
N VAL A 58 -1.44 0.59 -17.09
CA VAL A 58 -1.05 -0.24 -18.25
C VAL A 58 -2.18 -0.33 -19.28
N LYS A 59 -3.43 -0.54 -18.84
CA LYS A 59 -4.59 -0.53 -19.74
C LYS A 59 -4.82 0.84 -20.39
N PHE A 60 -4.59 1.92 -19.64
CA PHE A 60 -4.75 3.29 -20.12
C PHE A 60 -3.67 3.66 -21.15
N GLU A 61 -2.42 3.23 -20.96
CA GLU A 61 -1.36 3.40 -21.97
C GLU A 61 -1.58 2.55 -23.22
N TRP A 62 -2.21 1.38 -23.08
CA TRP A 62 -2.47 0.48 -24.19
C TRP A 62 -3.66 0.92 -25.07
N LEU A 63 -4.61 1.69 -24.54
CA LEU A 63 -5.71 2.23 -25.32
C LEU A 63 -5.17 3.22 -26.37
N PRO A 64 -5.31 2.92 -27.68
CA PRO A 64 -4.86 3.83 -28.73
C PRO A 64 -5.63 5.14 -28.62
N LYS A 65 -4.94 6.29 -28.69
CA LYS A 65 -5.50 7.65 -28.63
C LYS A 65 -6.52 8.00 -29.74
N ASN A 66 -6.87 7.04 -30.59
CA ASN A 66 -7.55 7.22 -31.86
C ASN A 66 -9.00 6.70 -31.85
N PHE A 67 -9.57 6.37 -30.68
CA PHE A 67 -10.98 5.96 -30.56
C PHE A 67 -11.97 7.09 -30.23
N GLU A 68 -11.59 8.37 -30.41
CA GLU A 68 -12.52 9.52 -30.29
C GLU A 68 -12.81 10.21 -31.63
N SER A 69 -12.75 9.51 -32.77
CA SER A 69 -13.24 10.05 -34.05
C SER A 69 -13.87 8.97 -34.92
N SER A 70 -15.04 8.47 -34.51
CA SER A 70 -16.09 8.01 -35.43
C SER A 70 -17.33 7.58 -34.64
N GLY A 71 -18.36 8.44 -34.62
CA GLY A 71 -19.69 8.14 -34.09
C GLY A 71 -20.39 9.36 -33.53
#